data_AF-A0A962MQX9-F1
#
_entry.id   AF-A0A962MQX9-F1
#
_cell.length_a   1.000
_cell.length_b   1.000
_cell.length_c   1.000
_cell.angle_alpha   90.00
_cell.angle_beta   90.00
_cell.angle_gamma   90.00
#
_symmetry.space_group_name_H-M   'P 1'
#
loop_
_entity.id
_entity.type
_entity.pdbx_description
1 polymer ?
#
loop_
_entity_poly.entity_id
_entity_poly.type
_entity_poly.pdbx_seq_one_letter_code
_entity_poly.pdbx_strand_id
1 'polypeptide(L)'
;GKTTLARILAGHTDLHFEQISAIFSGVADLRKVFDAAKIRKKNGRSTLLFVDEIHRFNKSQQDAFLPVMEDGTITLIGATTENPSFELNAALLSRAQVFVLKRLDEEALEALLQKAEKDAPLPLTPEARALLKTMADGDGRYILSMAEQIIAQGEMLDEEGLMALVQRRAPLYDKGNEAHYNLLSAFHKSLRASDVDGALYWMARMLVGGEDPATILRRMTCMASEDISNADPQALQVAIAAWQAFERLGLPEGELAMAQACTYLATAPKSNASYMALKAAKHLANETGSLMPPKHAMNAPTKLMKAEGYGIGYQYDHDRAEGCSGQSYFPEDISRQEFYQPVERGFEREIKKRLEYWKKRRR
;
A
#
# COMPACT_ATOMS: atom_id res chain seq x y z
N GLY A 1 0.74 13.62 -19.82
CA GLY A 1 2.05 13.75 -20.48
C GLY A 1 3.04 14.61 -19.69
N LYS A 2 3.43 14.20 -18.48
CA LYS A 2 4.37 14.94 -17.61
C LYS A 2 5.76 15.07 -18.26
N THR A 3 6.32 13.94 -18.69
CA THR A 3 7.62 13.87 -19.37
C THR A 3 7.62 14.66 -20.69
N THR A 4 6.54 14.56 -21.47
CA THR A 4 6.42 15.26 -22.75
C THR A 4 6.41 16.77 -22.56
N LEU A 5 5.67 17.27 -21.55
CA LEU A 5 5.65 18.69 -21.22
C LEU A 5 7.05 19.19 -20.83
N ALA A 6 7.79 18.44 -20.02
CA ALA A 6 9.17 18.80 -19.65
C ALA A 6 10.11 18.87 -20.88
N ARG A 7 9.95 17.96 -21.84
CA ARG A 7 10.71 17.99 -23.10
C ARG A 7 10.35 19.17 -23.98
N ILE A 8 9.07 19.52 -24.07
CA ILE A 8 8.61 20.72 -24.82
C ILE A 8 9.22 21.97 -24.19
N LEU A 9 9.14 22.11 -22.86
CA LEU A 9 9.73 23.23 -22.14
C LEU A 9 11.24 23.32 -22.41
N ALA A 10 11.94 22.19 -22.38
CA ALA A 10 13.37 22.17 -22.70
C ALA A 10 13.67 22.66 -24.12
N GLY A 11 12.85 22.29 -25.11
CA GLY A 11 13.00 22.74 -26.50
C GLY A 11 12.75 24.24 -26.71
N HIS A 12 12.11 24.92 -25.75
CA HIS A 12 11.88 26.37 -25.75
C HIS A 12 12.83 27.13 -24.82
N THR A 13 13.88 26.48 -24.29
CA THR A 13 14.88 27.10 -23.42
C THR A 13 16.28 26.78 -23.91
N ASP A 14 17.27 27.64 -23.61
CA ASP A 14 18.69 27.36 -23.90
C ASP A 14 19.34 26.40 -22.88
N LEU A 15 18.55 25.85 -21.96
CA LEU A 15 19.01 24.93 -20.93
C LEU A 15 19.41 23.58 -21.54
N HIS A 16 20.37 22.91 -20.93
CA HIS A 16 20.65 21.52 -21.26
C HIS A 16 19.60 20.62 -20.61
N PHE A 17 18.92 19.77 -21.38
CA PHE A 17 17.95 18.81 -20.84
C PHE A 17 18.64 17.56 -20.32
N GLU A 18 18.40 17.21 -19.06
CA GLU A 18 18.83 15.95 -18.48
C GLU A 18 17.65 15.28 -17.77
N GLN A 19 17.46 13.98 -18.00
CA GLN A 19 16.34 13.21 -17.46
C GLN A 19 16.86 12.06 -16.59
N ILE A 20 16.29 11.95 -15.40
CA ILE A 20 16.51 10.81 -14.49
C ILE A 20 15.17 10.27 -13.96
N SER A 21 15.20 9.03 -13.48
CA SER A 21 14.07 8.40 -12.78
C SER A 21 14.48 8.10 -11.35
N ALA A 22 13.69 8.53 -10.38
CA ALA A 22 13.96 8.28 -8.96
C ALA A 22 13.86 6.79 -8.58
N ILE A 23 13.24 5.96 -9.44
CA ILE A 23 13.16 4.50 -9.24
C ILE A 23 14.53 3.84 -9.42
N PHE A 24 15.31 4.32 -10.39
CA PHE A 24 16.57 3.69 -10.80
C PHE A 24 17.81 4.46 -10.36
N SER A 25 17.63 5.66 -9.77
CA SER A 25 18.75 6.55 -9.44
C SER A 25 19.10 6.46 -7.96
N GLY A 26 20.34 6.07 -7.66
CA GLY A 26 20.89 6.15 -6.31
C GLY A 26 21.47 7.53 -5.99
N VAL A 27 21.98 7.69 -4.76
CA VAL A 27 22.69 8.92 -4.34
C VAL A 27 23.93 9.19 -5.21
N ALA A 28 24.62 8.13 -5.65
CA ALA A 28 25.80 8.25 -6.50
C ALA A 28 25.47 8.82 -7.89
N ASP A 29 24.33 8.43 -8.47
CA ASP A 29 23.90 8.90 -9.79
C ASP A 29 23.47 10.36 -9.73
N LEU A 30 22.73 10.76 -8.67
CA LEU A 30 22.39 12.16 -8.42
C LEU A 30 23.64 13.06 -8.32
N ARG A 31 24.68 12.60 -7.62
CA ARG A 31 25.94 13.36 -7.52
C ARG A 31 26.59 13.58 -8.88
N LYS A 32 26.66 12.53 -9.71
CA LYS A 32 27.23 12.64 -11.08
C LYS A 32 26.47 13.66 -11.92
N VAL A 33 25.13 13.63 -11.86
CA VAL A 33 24.27 14.59 -12.57
C VAL A 33 24.53 16.02 -12.09
N PHE A 34 24.62 16.24 -10.78
CA PHE A 34 24.91 17.56 -10.22
C PHE A 34 26.30 18.06 -10.59
N ASP A 35 27.32 17.21 -10.55
CA ASP A 35 28.68 17.59 -10.91
C ASP A 35 28.78 17.93 -12.40
N ALA A 36 28.12 17.16 -13.28
CA ALA A 36 27.99 17.49 -14.69
C ALA A 36 27.27 18.83 -14.91
N ALA A 37 26.16 19.07 -14.21
CA ALA A 37 25.41 20.32 -14.29
C ALA A 37 26.24 21.53 -13.83
N LYS A 38 27.05 21.39 -12.77
CA LYS A 38 27.98 22.44 -12.31
C LYS A 38 29.04 22.78 -13.36
N ILE A 39 29.60 21.78 -14.03
CA ILE A 39 30.56 21.99 -15.13
C ILE A 39 29.89 22.75 -16.27
N ARG A 40 28.67 22.34 -16.68
CA ARG A 40 27.92 23.04 -17.74
C ARG A 40 27.64 24.50 -17.37
N LYS A 41 27.24 24.77 -16.13
CA LYS A 41 27.00 26.14 -15.66
C LYS A 41 28.25 27.01 -15.67
N LYS A 42 29.41 26.46 -15.29
CA LYS A 42 30.70 27.17 -15.43
C LYS A 42 31.02 27.53 -16.88
N ASN A 43 30.55 26.72 -17.82
CA ASN A 43 30.65 26.97 -19.26
C ASN A 43 29.49 27.83 -19.82
N GLY A 44 28.73 28.50 -18.95
CA GLY A 44 27.66 29.43 -19.35
C GLY A 44 26.31 28.79 -19.66
N ARG A 45 26.12 27.48 -19.40
CA ARG A 45 24.87 26.77 -19.71
C ARG A 45 24.29 26.02 -18.52
N SER A 46 23.17 26.49 -17.99
CA SER A 46 22.43 25.80 -16.91
C SER A 46 21.69 24.55 -17.42
N THR A 47 21.27 23.69 -16.50
CA THR A 47 20.62 22.40 -16.81
C THR A 47 19.16 22.39 -16.38
N LEU A 48 18.25 21.95 -17.24
CA LEU A 48 16.89 21.59 -16.87
C LEU A 48 16.90 20.10 -16.51
N LEU A 49 16.75 19.80 -15.23
CA LEU A 49 16.76 18.44 -14.71
C LEU A 49 15.32 17.95 -14.51
N PHE A 50 14.91 16.99 -15.34
CA PHE A 50 13.64 16.29 -15.17
C PHE A 50 13.82 15.05 -14.31
N VAL A 51 13.03 14.93 -13.25
CA VAL A 51 13.03 13.80 -12.34
C VAL A 51 11.65 13.14 -12.37
N ASP A 52 11.60 11.93 -12.89
CA ASP A 52 10.37 11.11 -12.85
C ASP A 52 10.22 10.39 -11.51
N GLU A 53 8.98 10.30 -11.03
CA GLU A 53 8.61 9.74 -9.72
C GLU A 53 9.40 10.32 -8.54
N ILE A 54 9.58 11.65 -8.51
CA ILE A 54 10.40 12.36 -7.53
C ILE A 54 10.05 12.03 -6.06
N HIS A 55 8.81 11.61 -5.79
CA HIS A 55 8.35 11.17 -4.47
C HIS A 55 9.10 9.93 -3.94
N ARG A 56 9.75 9.14 -4.80
CA ARG A 56 10.51 7.94 -4.40
C ARG A 56 11.82 8.25 -3.70
N PHE A 57 12.33 9.47 -3.82
CA PHE A 57 13.53 9.88 -3.10
C PHE A 57 13.24 10.06 -1.61
N ASN A 58 14.12 9.53 -0.77
CA ASN A 58 14.06 9.79 0.66
C ASN A 58 14.42 11.25 0.98
N LYS A 59 14.14 11.70 2.20
CA LYS A 59 14.36 13.09 2.63
C LYS A 59 15.78 13.60 2.34
N SER A 60 16.80 12.81 2.64
CA SER A 60 18.20 13.21 2.41
C SER A 60 18.55 13.38 0.93
N GLN A 61 17.94 12.57 0.05
CA GLN A 61 18.09 12.69 -1.39
C GLN A 61 17.36 13.93 -1.92
N GLN A 62 16.17 14.24 -1.39
CA GLN A 62 15.44 15.46 -1.73
C GLN A 62 16.19 16.73 -1.27
N ASP A 63 16.77 16.72 -0.06
CA ASP A 63 17.56 17.83 0.47
C ASP A 63 18.80 18.13 -0.40
N ALA A 64 19.34 17.12 -1.09
CA ALA A 64 20.52 17.28 -1.96
C ALA A 64 20.27 18.17 -3.20
N PHE A 65 19.01 18.37 -3.60
CA PHE A 65 18.65 19.27 -4.71
C PHE A 65 18.70 20.74 -4.32
N LEU A 66 18.51 21.07 -3.04
CA LEU A 66 18.31 22.46 -2.59
C LEU A 66 19.49 23.38 -2.98
N PRO A 67 20.77 23.03 -2.73
CA PRO A 67 21.88 23.94 -3.02
C PRO A 67 22.04 24.23 -4.52
N VAL A 68 21.79 23.23 -5.37
CA VAL A 68 21.94 23.33 -6.83
C VAL A 68 20.72 23.98 -7.51
N MET A 69 19.55 23.98 -6.86
CA MET A 69 18.40 24.76 -7.28
C MET A 69 18.58 26.23 -6.91
N GLU A 70 19.02 26.52 -5.68
CA GLU A 70 19.18 27.88 -5.15
C GLU A 70 20.23 28.68 -5.90
N ASP A 71 21.36 28.04 -6.24
CA ASP A 71 22.42 28.73 -6.97
C ASP A 71 22.13 28.84 -8.48
N GLY A 72 21.08 28.18 -8.99
CA GLY A 72 20.69 28.16 -10.41
C GLY A 72 21.48 27.17 -11.29
N THR A 73 22.17 26.20 -10.70
CA THR A 73 22.82 25.10 -11.42
C THR A 73 21.81 24.25 -12.18
N ILE A 74 20.69 23.96 -11.53
CA ILE A 74 19.58 23.25 -12.15
C ILE A 74 18.26 24.03 -12.04
N THR A 75 17.44 23.89 -13.06
CA THR A 75 16.00 24.10 -12.98
C THR A 75 15.33 22.73 -12.88
N LEU A 76 14.75 22.43 -11.72
CA LEU A 76 14.15 21.12 -11.43
C LEU A 76 12.71 21.06 -11.96
N ILE A 77 12.39 20.02 -12.72
CA ILE A 77 11.01 19.60 -13.02
C ILE A 77 10.79 18.21 -12.44
N GLY A 78 10.08 18.14 -11.32
CA GLY A 78 9.67 16.88 -10.70
C GLY A 78 8.32 16.42 -11.22
N ALA A 79 8.22 15.16 -11.66
CA ALA A 79 6.97 14.50 -11.96
C ALA A 79 6.63 13.49 -10.87
N THR A 80 5.36 13.46 -10.47
CA THR A 80 4.82 12.49 -9.52
C THR A 80 3.38 12.15 -9.90
N THR A 81 2.92 10.96 -9.55
CA THR A 81 1.48 10.64 -9.50
C THR A 81 0.89 11.01 -8.14
N GLU A 82 1.65 10.80 -7.07
CA GLU A 82 1.24 11.05 -5.69
C GLU A 82 1.08 12.55 -5.38
N ASN A 83 0.27 12.86 -4.36
CA ASN A 83 0.14 14.22 -3.87
C ASN A 83 1.47 14.75 -3.29
N PRO A 84 2.05 15.80 -3.89
CA PRO A 84 3.38 16.27 -3.54
C PRO A 84 3.48 16.82 -2.10
N SER A 85 2.37 17.23 -1.46
CA SER A 85 2.42 17.75 -0.08
C SER A 85 2.70 16.70 1.00
N PHE A 86 2.49 15.42 0.71
CA PHE A 86 2.76 14.32 1.65
C PHE A 86 4.15 13.72 1.47
N GLU A 87 4.59 13.58 0.22
CA GLU A 87 5.79 12.82 -0.13
C GLU A 87 7.04 13.68 -0.36
N LEU A 88 6.87 14.99 -0.64
CA LEU A 88 7.99 15.90 -0.81
C LEU A 88 8.22 16.74 0.45
N ASN A 89 9.50 16.97 0.77
CA ASN A 89 9.87 17.82 1.87
C ASN A 89 9.39 19.27 1.64
N ALA A 90 9.08 19.98 2.73
CA ALA A 90 8.58 21.35 2.64
C ALA A 90 9.60 22.32 2.00
N ALA A 91 10.89 22.04 2.13
CA ALA A 91 11.96 22.87 1.59
C ALA A 91 11.95 22.89 0.05
N LEU A 92 11.75 21.74 -0.59
CA LEU A 92 11.71 21.62 -2.04
C LEU A 92 10.40 22.18 -2.59
N LEU A 93 9.27 21.93 -1.90
CA LEU A 93 7.98 22.53 -2.24
C LEU A 93 8.00 24.07 -2.18
N SER A 94 8.69 24.66 -1.21
CA SER A 94 8.79 26.13 -1.10
C SER A 94 9.55 26.78 -2.27
N ARG A 95 10.29 25.99 -3.06
CA ARG A 95 11.10 26.43 -4.22
C ARG A 95 10.52 25.94 -5.56
N ALA A 96 9.38 25.25 -5.53
CA ALA A 96 8.76 24.67 -6.70
C ALA A 96 7.32 25.17 -6.86
N GLN A 97 6.90 25.39 -8.10
CA GLN A 97 5.49 25.60 -8.42
C GLN A 97 4.82 24.27 -8.72
N VAL A 98 3.68 24.01 -8.07
CA VAL A 98 2.92 22.77 -8.26
C VAL A 98 1.87 22.98 -9.36
N PHE A 99 1.98 22.19 -10.43
CA PHE A 99 0.99 22.16 -11.50
C PHE A 99 0.20 20.85 -11.43
N VAL A 100 -1.13 20.96 -11.36
CA VAL A 100 -2.03 19.80 -11.39
C VAL A 100 -2.40 19.52 -12.84
N LEU A 101 -1.88 18.41 -13.37
CA LEU A 101 -2.27 17.91 -14.69
C LEU A 101 -3.47 16.98 -14.52
N LYS A 102 -4.58 17.32 -15.18
CA LYS A 102 -5.77 16.48 -15.24
C LYS A 102 -5.58 15.36 -16.27
N ARG A 103 -6.36 14.30 -16.10
CA ARG A 103 -6.53 13.26 -17.14
C ARG A 103 -7.08 13.88 -18.42
N LEU A 104 -6.74 13.29 -19.56
CA LEU A 104 -7.25 13.74 -20.85
C LEU A 104 -8.74 13.43 -20.96
N ASP A 105 -9.50 14.37 -21.52
CA ASP A 105 -10.89 14.12 -21.90
C ASP A 105 -10.97 13.37 -23.23
N GLU A 106 -12.18 12.98 -23.61
CA GLU A 106 -12.41 12.18 -24.81
C GLU A 106 -12.00 12.91 -26.09
N GLU A 107 -12.20 14.24 -26.17
CA GLU A 107 -11.78 15.07 -27.29
C GLU A 107 -10.25 15.10 -27.44
N ALA A 108 -9.52 15.21 -26.33
CA ALA A 108 -8.06 15.17 -26.34
C ALA A 108 -7.51 13.78 -26.71
N LEU A 109 -8.16 12.70 -26.26
CA LEU A 109 -7.81 11.34 -26.66
C LEU A 109 -8.06 11.11 -28.15
N GLU A 110 -9.18 11.59 -28.68
CA GLU A 110 -9.50 11.55 -30.10
C GLU A 110 -8.45 12.32 -30.92
N ALA A 111 -8.04 13.50 -30.47
CA ALA A 111 -6.98 14.27 -31.12
C ALA A 111 -5.61 13.57 -31.10
N LEU A 112 -5.33 12.70 -30.11
CA LEU A 112 -4.12 11.86 -30.10
C LEU A 112 -4.22 10.73 -31.12
N LEU A 113 -5.37 10.07 -31.23
CA LEU A 113 -5.60 9.04 -32.24
C LEU A 113 -5.47 9.61 -33.66
N GLN A 114 -6.09 10.75 -33.93
CA GLN A 114 -5.97 11.45 -35.22
C GLN A 114 -4.53 11.84 -35.57
N LYS A 115 -3.69 12.11 -34.56
CA LYS A 115 -2.26 12.35 -34.79
C LYS A 115 -1.53 11.07 -35.15
N ALA A 116 -1.81 9.96 -34.47
CA ALA A 116 -1.24 8.65 -34.79
C ALA A 116 -1.67 8.18 -36.20
N GLU A 117 -2.90 8.51 -36.61
CA GLU A 117 -3.44 8.17 -37.93
C GLU A 117 -2.76 8.86 -39.10
N LYS A 118 -1.98 9.92 -38.85
CA LYS A 118 -1.19 10.58 -39.90
C LYS A 118 -0.09 9.68 -40.46
N ASP A 119 0.43 8.77 -39.64
CA ASP A 119 1.51 7.87 -40.03
C ASP A 119 0.97 6.58 -40.67
N ALA A 120 -0.17 6.06 -40.17
CA ALA A 120 -0.88 4.92 -40.74
C ALA A 120 -2.35 4.90 -40.28
N PRO A 121 -3.31 4.43 -41.11
CA PRO A 121 -4.71 4.36 -40.69
C PRO A 121 -4.88 3.41 -39.50
N LEU A 122 -5.72 3.78 -38.54
CA LEU A 122 -6.02 2.95 -37.38
C LEU A 122 -7.22 2.04 -37.71
N PRO A 123 -7.03 0.72 -37.89
CA PRO A 123 -8.08 -0.18 -38.34
C PRO A 123 -9.04 -0.56 -37.19
N LEU A 124 -9.91 0.37 -36.80
CA LEU A 124 -10.95 0.18 -35.78
C LEU A 124 -12.33 0.57 -36.31
N THR A 125 -13.37 -0.18 -35.91
CA THR A 125 -14.75 0.29 -36.06
C THR A 125 -15.00 1.51 -35.18
N PRO A 126 -16.02 2.36 -35.47
CA PRO A 126 -16.37 3.49 -34.61
C PRO A 126 -16.63 3.08 -33.15
N GLU A 127 -17.26 1.93 -32.96
CA GLU A 127 -17.57 1.35 -31.64
C GLU A 127 -16.28 0.93 -30.93
N ALA A 128 -15.38 0.21 -31.61
CA ALA A 128 -14.09 -0.17 -31.07
C ALA A 128 -13.20 1.03 -30.74
N ARG A 129 -13.27 2.12 -31.53
CA ARG A 129 -12.57 3.37 -31.25
C ARG A 129 -13.12 4.05 -30.00
N ALA A 130 -14.44 4.07 -29.83
CA ALA A 130 -15.07 4.59 -28.61
C ALA A 130 -14.63 3.76 -27.40
N LEU A 131 -14.69 2.43 -27.51
CA LEU A 131 -14.22 1.51 -26.48
C LEU A 131 -12.75 1.74 -26.12
N LEU A 132 -11.87 1.90 -27.10
CA LEU A 132 -10.45 2.19 -26.87
C LEU A 132 -10.24 3.47 -26.05
N LYS A 133 -11.00 4.54 -26.34
CA LYS A 133 -10.97 5.79 -25.56
C LYS A 133 -11.46 5.58 -24.14
N THR A 134 -12.54 4.81 -23.94
CA THR A 134 -13.02 4.43 -22.60
C THR A 134 -11.96 3.65 -21.83
N MET A 135 -11.32 2.66 -22.47
CA MET A 135 -10.25 1.85 -21.86
C MET A 135 -9.02 2.67 -21.50
N ALA A 136 -8.70 3.70 -22.30
CA ALA A 136 -7.59 4.59 -22.02
C ALA A 136 -7.80 5.46 -20.77
N ASP A 137 -9.06 5.76 -20.40
CA ASP A 137 -9.43 6.48 -19.17
C ASP A 137 -8.57 7.75 -18.93
N GLY A 138 -8.33 8.49 -20.02
CA GLY A 138 -7.54 9.72 -20.04
C GLY A 138 -6.01 9.55 -20.03
N ASP A 139 -5.50 8.32 -20.17
CA ASP A 139 -4.08 8.01 -20.36
C ASP A 139 -3.67 8.06 -21.85
N GLY A 140 -3.01 9.16 -22.21
CA GLY A 140 -2.48 9.36 -23.56
C GLY A 140 -1.32 8.44 -23.95
N ARG A 141 -0.57 7.87 -23.00
CA ARG A 141 0.49 6.89 -23.31
C ARG A 141 -0.15 5.55 -23.67
N TYR A 142 -1.11 5.11 -22.87
CA TYR A 142 -1.84 3.86 -23.13
C TYR A 142 -2.50 3.88 -24.52
N ILE A 143 -3.24 4.95 -24.84
CA ILE A 143 -3.99 5.02 -26.10
C ILE A 143 -3.07 5.00 -27.32
N LEU A 144 -1.92 5.68 -27.27
CA LEU A 144 -0.95 5.70 -28.37
C LEU A 144 -0.25 4.35 -28.54
N SER A 145 0.13 3.69 -27.44
CA SER A 145 0.71 2.35 -27.50
C SER A 145 -0.28 1.32 -28.05
N MET A 146 -1.56 1.43 -27.71
CA MET A 146 -2.60 0.57 -28.29
C MET A 146 -2.79 0.87 -29.78
N ALA A 147 -2.85 2.15 -30.17
CA ALA A 147 -2.96 2.53 -31.57
C ALA A 147 -1.80 1.95 -32.40
N GLU A 148 -0.55 2.05 -31.91
CA GLU A 148 0.63 1.47 -32.56
C GLU A 148 0.50 -0.05 -32.76
N GLN A 149 0.01 -0.78 -31.76
CA GLN A 149 -0.19 -2.24 -31.86
C GLN A 149 -1.29 -2.62 -32.86
N ILE A 150 -2.40 -1.90 -32.84
CA ILE A 150 -3.53 -2.14 -33.75
C ILE A 150 -3.09 -1.87 -35.19
N ILE A 151 -2.36 -0.77 -35.42
CA ILE A 151 -1.74 -0.45 -36.70
C ILE A 151 -0.78 -1.56 -37.14
N ALA A 152 0.06 -2.07 -36.23
CA ALA A 152 1.02 -3.13 -36.54
C ALA A 152 0.36 -4.47 -36.91
N GLN A 153 -0.82 -4.77 -36.35
CA GLN A 153 -1.60 -5.95 -36.73
C GLN A 153 -2.24 -5.78 -38.12
N GLY A 154 -2.69 -4.57 -38.45
CA GLY A 154 -3.22 -4.22 -39.76
C GLY A 154 -4.61 -4.78 -40.09
N GLU A 155 -5.23 -5.51 -39.15
CA GLU A 155 -6.58 -6.06 -39.29
C GLU A 155 -7.62 -5.11 -38.68
N MET A 156 -8.79 -4.99 -39.31
CA MET A 156 -9.91 -4.22 -38.78
C MET A 156 -10.45 -4.89 -37.52
N LEU A 157 -10.37 -4.20 -36.38
CA LEU A 157 -10.88 -4.69 -35.11
C LEU A 157 -12.22 -4.04 -34.77
N ASP A 158 -13.17 -4.87 -34.38
CA ASP A 158 -14.37 -4.50 -33.64
C ASP A 158 -14.10 -4.56 -32.11
N GLU A 159 -15.14 -4.37 -31.30
CA GLU A 159 -15.03 -4.37 -29.83
C GLU A 159 -14.50 -5.70 -29.29
N GLU A 160 -14.94 -6.84 -29.83
CA GLU A 160 -14.48 -8.17 -29.41
C GLU A 160 -13.00 -8.40 -29.78
N GLY A 161 -12.61 -8.03 -30.99
CA GLY A 161 -11.23 -8.11 -31.46
C GLY A 161 -10.28 -7.23 -30.63
N LEU A 162 -10.72 -6.01 -30.29
CA LEU A 162 -9.98 -5.11 -29.41
C LEU A 162 -9.81 -5.69 -28.00
N MET A 163 -10.87 -6.26 -27.43
CA MET A 163 -10.81 -6.90 -26.10
C MET A 163 -9.88 -8.11 -26.10
N ALA A 164 -9.90 -8.94 -27.15
CA ALA A 164 -8.99 -10.06 -27.29
C ALA A 164 -7.51 -9.61 -27.38
N LEU A 165 -7.24 -8.51 -28.08
CA LEU A 165 -5.91 -7.90 -28.17
C LEU A 165 -5.42 -7.44 -26.78
N VAL A 166 -6.29 -6.79 -26.00
CA VAL A 166 -5.96 -6.32 -24.65
C VAL A 166 -5.76 -7.49 -23.67
N GLN A 167 -6.58 -8.54 -23.74
CA GLN A 167 -6.44 -9.73 -22.89
C GLN A 167 -5.10 -10.45 -23.11
N ARG A 168 -4.58 -10.51 -24.35
CA ARG A 168 -3.22 -11.03 -24.62
C ARG A 168 -2.12 -10.23 -23.92
N ARG A 169 -2.38 -8.97 -23.55
CA ARG A 169 -1.45 -8.06 -22.84
C ARG A 169 -1.58 -8.09 -21.31
N ALA A 170 -2.59 -8.76 -20.76
CA ALA A 170 -2.82 -8.83 -19.31
C ALA A 170 -1.64 -9.33 -18.43
N PRO A 171 -0.53 -9.94 -18.92
CA PRO A 171 0.62 -10.20 -18.04
C PRO A 171 1.39 -8.94 -17.59
N LEU A 172 1.11 -7.76 -18.17
CA LEU A 172 1.81 -6.51 -17.85
C LEU A 172 0.83 -5.42 -17.44
N TYR A 173 0.12 -5.67 -16.33
CA TYR A 173 -0.67 -4.66 -15.64
C TYR A 173 0.25 -3.55 -15.13
N ASP A 174 -0.06 -2.30 -15.48
CA ASP A 174 0.67 -1.12 -15.05
C ASP A 174 0.40 -0.89 -13.55
N LYS A 175 1.44 -1.12 -12.73
CA LYS A 175 1.46 -0.85 -11.29
C LYS A 175 1.53 0.65 -11.01
N GLY A 176 0.52 1.39 -11.45
CA GLY A 176 0.23 2.73 -10.96
C GLY A 176 -0.16 2.64 -9.48
N ASN A 177 0.85 2.65 -8.60
CA ASN A 177 0.75 2.33 -7.18
C ASN A 177 -0.34 3.11 -6.43
N GLU A 178 -0.65 4.37 -6.79
CA GLU A 178 -1.64 5.19 -6.09
C GLU A 178 -3.09 4.66 -6.21
N ALA A 179 -3.52 4.30 -7.41
CA ALA A 179 -4.88 3.80 -7.64
C ALA A 179 -5.10 2.46 -6.93
N HIS A 180 -4.10 1.58 -7.01
CA HIS A 180 -4.06 0.33 -6.27
C HIS A 180 -4.22 0.55 -4.75
N TYR A 181 -3.38 1.41 -4.16
CA TYR A 181 -3.44 1.67 -2.72
C TYR A 181 -4.75 2.34 -2.31
N ASN A 182 -5.30 3.23 -3.13
CA ASN A 182 -6.57 3.90 -2.85
C ASN A 182 -7.76 2.92 -2.89
N LEU A 183 -7.80 2.01 -3.86
CA LEU A 183 -8.84 0.98 -3.93
C LEU A 183 -8.73 0.01 -2.76
N LEU A 184 -7.53 -0.46 -2.42
CA LEU A 184 -7.32 -1.37 -1.29
C LEU A 184 -7.63 -0.68 0.06
N SER A 185 -7.31 0.61 0.16
CA SER A 185 -7.61 1.48 1.31
C SER A 185 -9.11 1.70 1.48
N ALA A 186 -9.83 1.97 0.38
CA ALA A 186 -11.28 2.10 0.36
C ALA A 186 -11.95 0.78 0.75
N PHE A 187 -11.50 -0.34 0.17
CA PHE A 187 -11.95 -1.68 0.52
C PHE A 187 -11.80 -1.97 2.02
N HIS A 188 -10.61 -1.76 2.59
CA HIS A 188 -10.37 -1.98 4.03
C HIS A 188 -11.28 -1.09 4.87
N LYS A 189 -11.44 0.18 4.52
CA LYS A 189 -12.29 1.12 5.27
C LYS A 189 -13.76 0.76 5.17
N SER A 190 -14.25 0.29 4.04
CA SER A 190 -15.62 -0.22 3.90
C SER A 190 -15.85 -1.43 4.79
N LEU A 191 -14.93 -2.42 4.79
CA LEU A 191 -14.98 -3.55 5.71
C LEU A 191 -15.04 -3.06 7.17
N ARG A 192 -14.17 -2.13 7.57
CA ARG A 192 -14.10 -1.54 8.91
C ARG A 192 -15.37 -0.79 9.30
N ALA A 193 -15.97 -0.07 8.37
CA ALA A 193 -17.20 0.69 8.55
C ALA A 193 -18.46 -0.20 8.56
N SER A 194 -18.31 -1.51 8.34
CA SER A 194 -19.42 -2.44 8.13
C SER A 194 -20.31 -2.07 6.94
N ASP A 195 -19.73 -1.44 5.93
CA ASP A 195 -20.36 -1.12 4.65
C ASP A 195 -20.13 -2.30 3.69
N VAL A 196 -21.09 -3.23 3.69
CA VAL A 196 -21.03 -4.48 2.90
C VAL A 196 -21.01 -4.20 1.40
N ASP A 197 -21.89 -3.31 0.96
CA ASP A 197 -22.05 -2.97 -0.46
C ASP A 197 -20.81 -2.24 -0.97
N GLY A 198 -20.28 -1.28 -0.20
CA GLY A 198 -19.04 -0.60 -0.51
C GLY A 198 -17.84 -1.57 -0.56
N ALA A 199 -17.74 -2.51 0.38
CA ALA A 199 -16.66 -3.49 0.38
C ALA A 199 -16.72 -4.42 -0.84
N LEU A 200 -17.91 -4.93 -1.20
CA LEU A 200 -18.10 -5.72 -2.41
C LEU A 200 -17.78 -4.92 -3.67
N TYR A 201 -18.21 -3.66 -3.75
CA TYR A 201 -17.92 -2.80 -4.89
C TYR A 201 -16.42 -2.59 -5.09
N TRP A 202 -15.67 -2.24 -4.03
CA TRP A 202 -14.22 -2.04 -4.15
C TRP A 202 -13.47 -3.33 -4.44
N MET A 203 -13.91 -4.46 -3.88
CA MET A 203 -13.38 -5.77 -4.22
C MET A 203 -13.58 -6.09 -5.71
N ALA A 204 -14.81 -5.94 -6.22
CA ALA A 204 -15.12 -6.18 -7.62
C ALA A 204 -14.35 -5.23 -8.55
N ARG A 205 -14.22 -3.94 -8.19
CA ARG A 205 -13.41 -2.97 -8.92
C ARG A 205 -11.95 -3.38 -9.02
N MET A 206 -11.37 -3.97 -7.96
CA MET A 206 -10.02 -4.51 -7.98
C MET A 206 -9.92 -5.77 -8.86
N LEU A 207 -10.87 -6.71 -8.73
CA LEU A 207 -10.87 -7.96 -9.52
C LEU A 207 -11.04 -7.70 -11.02
N VAL A 208 -12.03 -6.89 -11.41
CA VAL A 208 -12.23 -6.44 -12.81
C VAL A 208 -11.02 -5.63 -13.29
N GLY A 209 -10.42 -4.87 -12.37
CA GLY A 209 -9.16 -4.18 -12.59
C GLY A 209 -7.95 -5.11 -12.61
N GLY A 210 -8.05 -6.44 -12.62
CA GLY A 210 -6.89 -7.33 -12.73
C GLY A 210 -5.94 -7.29 -11.53
N GLU A 211 -6.39 -6.81 -10.37
CA GLU A 211 -5.65 -6.92 -9.12
C GLU A 211 -5.36 -8.39 -8.79
N ASP A 212 -4.17 -8.68 -8.27
CA ASP A 212 -3.87 -10.01 -7.74
C ASP A 212 -4.86 -10.35 -6.62
N PRO A 213 -5.73 -11.37 -6.78
CA PRO A 213 -6.71 -11.72 -5.75
C PRO A 213 -6.07 -12.07 -4.41
N ALA A 214 -4.82 -12.54 -4.40
CA ALA A 214 -4.08 -12.78 -3.17
C ALA A 214 -3.82 -11.47 -2.39
N THR A 215 -3.76 -10.30 -3.03
CA THR A 215 -3.66 -9.01 -2.34
C THR A 215 -4.93 -8.69 -1.55
N ILE A 216 -6.10 -8.95 -2.14
CA ILE A 216 -7.40 -8.76 -1.50
C ILE A 216 -7.58 -9.76 -0.35
N LEU A 217 -7.23 -11.03 -0.56
CA LEU A 217 -7.28 -12.09 0.46
C LEU A 217 -6.37 -11.78 1.65
N ARG A 218 -5.10 -11.38 1.40
CA ARG A 218 -4.17 -10.91 2.45
C ARG A 218 -4.79 -9.78 3.28
N ARG A 219 -5.43 -8.82 2.61
CA ARG A 219 -6.07 -7.68 3.25
C ARG A 219 -7.25 -8.10 4.13
N MET A 220 -8.07 -9.04 3.67
CA MET A 220 -9.16 -9.63 4.46
C MET A 220 -8.64 -10.38 5.70
N THR A 221 -7.53 -11.12 5.58
CA THR A 221 -6.87 -11.77 6.73
C THR A 221 -6.38 -10.74 7.75
N CYS A 222 -5.76 -9.63 7.31
CA CYS A 222 -5.38 -8.54 8.21
C CYS A 222 -6.60 -7.95 8.93
N MET A 223 -7.65 -7.58 8.18
CA MET A 223 -8.92 -7.05 8.70
C MET A 223 -9.53 -7.93 9.80
N ALA A 224 -9.51 -9.25 9.61
CA ALA A 224 -10.01 -10.20 10.61
C ALA A 224 -9.30 -10.07 11.96
N SER A 225 -7.99 -9.87 11.96
CA SER A 225 -7.20 -9.73 13.19
C SER A 225 -7.14 -8.30 13.74
N GLU A 226 -7.16 -7.28 12.88
CA GLU A 226 -6.97 -5.86 13.25
C GLU A 226 -8.27 -5.20 13.70
N ASP A 227 -9.37 -5.47 13.00
CA ASP A 227 -10.62 -4.70 13.11
C ASP A 227 -11.82 -5.53 13.56
N ILE A 228 -11.71 -6.87 13.56
CA ILE A 228 -12.70 -7.78 14.15
C ILE A 228 -12.14 -8.38 15.45
N SER A 229 -10.87 -8.80 15.47
CA SER A 229 -10.19 -9.30 16.68
C SER A 229 -11.01 -10.46 17.29
N ASN A 230 -10.99 -10.59 18.62
CA ASN A 230 -11.77 -11.57 19.35
C ASN A 230 -13.25 -11.19 19.50
N ALA A 231 -13.72 -10.08 18.92
CA ALA A 231 -15.16 -9.81 18.90
C ALA A 231 -15.88 -10.86 18.05
N ASP A 232 -15.20 -11.41 17.04
CA ASP A 232 -15.59 -12.66 16.40
C ASP A 232 -14.33 -13.49 16.04
N PRO A 233 -13.94 -14.45 16.89
CA PRO A 233 -12.76 -15.28 16.66
C PRO A 233 -12.80 -16.12 15.38
N GLN A 234 -13.98 -16.34 14.79
CA GLN A 234 -14.12 -17.12 13.55
C GLN A 234 -13.72 -16.34 12.31
N ALA A 235 -13.68 -15.00 12.37
CA ALA A 235 -13.37 -14.15 11.22
C ALA A 235 -12.03 -14.50 10.56
N LEU A 236 -11.00 -14.81 11.35
CA LEU A 236 -9.70 -15.21 10.82
C LEU A 236 -9.77 -16.54 10.07
N GLN A 237 -10.51 -17.52 10.61
CA GLN A 237 -10.71 -18.82 9.98
C GLN A 237 -11.50 -18.69 8.69
N VAL A 238 -12.54 -17.86 8.66
CA VAL A 238 -13.32 -17.58 7.43
C VAL A 238 -12.43 -16.96 6.35
N ALA A 239 -11.61 -15.96 6.69
CA ALA A 239 -10.70 -15.34 5.74
C ALA A 239 -9.66 -16.33 5.18
N ILE A 240 -9.08 -17.18 6.04
CA ILE A 240 -8.10 -18.19 5.63
C ILE A 240 -8.76 -19.30 4.80
N ALA A 241 -9.96 -19.76 5.17
CA ALA A 241 -10.70 -20.75 4.41
C ALA A 241 -11.04 -20.25 3.00
N ALA A 242 -11.46 -18.98 2.87
CA ALA A 242 -11.70 -18.35 1.59
C ALA A 242 -10.43 -18.24 0.74
N TRP A 243 -9.29 -17.90 1.36
CA TRP A 243 -8.01 -17.89 0.66
C TRP A 243 -7.65 -19.30 0.16
N GLN A 244 -7.70 -20.32 1.00
CA GLN A 244 -7.40 -21.69 0.59
C GLN A 244 -8.39 -22.22 -0.46
N ALA A 245 -9.65 -21.80 -0.42
CA ALA A 245 -10.63 -22.12 -1.46
C ALA A 245 -10.24 -21.47 -2.78
N PHE A 246 -9.87 -20.19 -2.77
CA PHE A 246 -9.38 -19.49 -3.95
C PHE A 246 -8.13 -20.17 -4.55
N GLU A 247 -7.14 -20.54 -3.74
CA GLU A 247 -5.92 -21.22 -4.24
C GLU A 247 -6.22 -22.56 -4.92
N ARG A 248 -7.30 -23.24 -4.54
CA ARG A 248 -7.71 -24.53 -5.12
C ARG A 248 -8.61 -24.39 -6.34
N LEU A 249 -9.47 -23.37 -6.36
CA LEU A 249 -10.46 -23.16 -7.41
C LEU A 249 -9.93 -22.30 -8.56
N GLY A 250 -9.10 -21.29 -8.26
CA GLY A 250 -8.70 -20.28 -9.23
C GLY A 250 -9.85 -19.37 -9.65
N LEU A 251 -9.65 -18.57 -10.69
CA LEU A 251 -10.72 -17.77 -11.29
C LEU A 251 -11.46 -18.58 -12.36
N PRO A 252 -12.79 -18.39 -12.52
CA PRO A 252 -13.64 -17.43 -11.78
C PRO A 252 -14.23 -17.96 -10.46
N GLU A 253 -14.28 -19.27 -10.20
CA GLU A 253 -15.03 -19.85 -9.07
C GLU A 253 -14.52 -19.42 -7.69
N GLY A 254 -13.23 -19.09 -7.57
CA GLY A 254 -12.62 -18.59 -6.35
C GLY A 254 -13.17 -17.24 -5.89
N GLU A 255 -13.75 -16.43 -6.78
CA GLU A 255 -14.40 -15.17 -6.41
C GLU A 255 -15.61 -15.39 -5.50
N LEU A 256 -16.29 -16.54 -5.60
CA LEU A 256 -17.42 -16.89 -4.73
C LEU A 256 -16.99 -17.00 -3.27
N ALA A 257 -15.84 -17.66 -3.04
CA ALA A 257 -15.26 -17.78 -1.70
C ALA A 257 -14.81 -16.41 -1.17
N MET A 258 -14.23 -15.57 -2.03
CA MET A 258 -13.84 -14.20 -1.68
C MET A 258 -15.05 -13.34 -1.31
N ALA A 259 -16.14 -13.39 -2.07
CA ALA A 259 -17.37 -12.66 -1.79
C ALA A 259 -18.03 -13.12 -0.48
N GLN A 260 -18.02 -14.42 -0.21
CA GLN A 260 -18.50 -14.97 1.06
C GLN A 260 -17.70 -14.43 2.25
N ALA A 261 -16.36 -14.42 2.16
CA ALA A 261 -15.52 -13.84 3.22
C ALA A 261 -15.71 -12.33 3.35
N CYS A 262 -15.79 -11.59 2.25
CA CYS A 262 -15.99 -10.14 2.26
C CYS A 262 -17.27 -9.76 3.02
N THR A 263 -18.39 -10.40 2.69
CA THR A 263 -19.69 -10.14 3.35
C THR A 263 -19.68 -10.55 4.81
N TYR A 264 -19.04 -11.67 5.16
CA TYR A 264 -18.85 -12.08 6.55
C TYR A 264 -18.06 -11.03 7.35
N LEU A 265 -16.90 -10.60 6.84
CA LEU A 265 -16.04 -9.65 7.54
C LEU A 265 -16.69 -8.26 7.67
N ALA A 266 -17.40 -7.82 6.62
CA ALA A 266 -18.14 -6.57 6.65
C ALA A 266 -19.25 -6.59 7.71
N THR A 267 -19.96 -7.70 7.90
CA THR A 267 -21.06 -7.81 8.87
C THR A 267 -20.62 -8.20 10.29
N ALA A 268 -19.39 -8.70 10.47
CA ALA A 268 -18.87 -9.12 11.76
C ALA A 268 -18.79 -7.98 12.81
N PRO A 269 -18.94 -8.28 14.11
CA PRO A 269 -18.77 -7.29 15.18
C PRO A 269 -17.32 -6.77 15.19
N LYS A 270 -17.16 -5.44 15.25
CA LYS A 270 -15.83 -4.80 15.13
C LYS A 270 -15.14 -4.63 16.49
N SER A 271 -13.86 -4.95 16.55
CA SER A 271 -12.98 -4.63 17.67
C SER A 271 -11.53 -4.56 17.20
N ASN A 272 -10.82 -3.53 17.66
CA ASN A 272 -9.37 -3.40 17.51
C ASN A 272 -8.61 -3.63 18.83
N ALA A 273 -9.27 -4.23 19.83
CA ALA A 273 -8.73 -4.34 21.18
C ALA A 273 -7.42 -5.14 21.22
N SER A 274 -7.32 -6.26 20.49
CA SER A 274 -6.07 -7.06 20.43
C SER A 274 -4.94 -6.31 19.73
N TYR A 275 -5.25 -5.59 18.64
CA TYR A 275 -4.30 -4.75 17.91
C TYR A 275 -3.73 -3.65 18.81
N MET A 276 -4.61 -2.91 19.50
CA MET A 276 -4.20 -1.85 20.42
C MET A 276 -3.43 -2.38 21.63
N ALA A 277 -3.81 -3.55 22.15
CA ALA A 277 -3.08 -4.22 23.24
C ALA A 277 -1.65 -4.58 22.85
N LEU A 278 -1.46 -5.16 21.65
CA LEU A 278 -0.12 -5.48 21.14
C LEU A 278 0.71 -4.22 20.92
N LYS A 279 0.10 -3.15 20.39
CA LYS A 279 0.78 -1.86 20.20
C LYS A 279 1.28 -1.29 21.54
N ALA A 280 0.44 -1.30 22.57
CA ALA A 280 0.81 -0.84 23.91
C ALA A 280 1.88 -1.72 24.56
N ALA A 281 1.77 -3.04 24.44
CA ALA A 281 2.77 -3.97 24.96
C ALA A 281 4.14 -3.80 24.30
N LYS A 282 4.19 -3.63 22.96
CA LYS A 282 5.43 -3.34 22.22
C LYS A 282 6.07 -2.02 22.67
N HIS A 283 5.26 -1.00 22.93
CA HIS A 283 5.76 0.28 23.42
C HIS A 283 6.44 0.13 24.78
N LEU A 284 5.79 -0.51 25.76
CA LEU A 284 6.40 -0.73 27.07
C LEU A 284 7.64 -1.63 26.99
N ALA A 285 7.62 -2.67 26.16
CA ALA A 285 8.78 -3.54 25.97
C ALA A 285 10.00 -2.75 25.46
N ASN A 286 9.79 -1.79 24.55
CA ASN A 286 10.85 -0.90 24.08
C ASN A 286 11.38 0.04 25.17
N GLU A 287 10.54 0.50 26.10
CA GLU A 287 10.94 1.39 27.20
C GLU A 287 11.67 0.65 28.33
N THR A 288 11.26 -0.59 28.60
CA THR A 288 11.75 -1.40 29.72
C THR A 288 12.93 -2.30 29.35
N GLY A 289 13.12 -2.58 28.06
CA GLY A 289 14.33 -3.16 27.51
C GLY A 289 14.67 -4.56 28.03
N SER A 290 15.60 -4.64 28.99
CA SER A 290 16.25 -5.88 29.44
C SER A 290 15.75 -6.42 30.77
N LEU A 291 14.59 -5.96 31.26
CA LEU A 291 14.01 -6.51 32.48
C LEU A 291 13.79 -8.01 32.37
N MET A 292 14.25 -8.73 33.38
CA MET A 292 14.11 -10.18 33.43
C MET A 292 12.69 -10.56 33.85
N PRO A 293 12.16 -11.71 33.38
CA PRO A 293 10.93 -12.28 33.93
C PRO A 293 11.04 -12.47 35.46
N PRO A 294 9.94 -12.55 36.20
CA PRO A 294 10.01 -12.89 37.62
C PRO A 294 10.56 -14.31 37.81
N LYS A 295 11.33 -14.54 38.90
CA LYS A 295 12.05 -15.82 39.11
C LYS A 295 11.16 -17.06 39.05
N HIS A 296 9.94 -16.96 39.55
CA HIS A 296 8.96 -18.06 39.55
C HIS A 296 8.52 -18.47 38.13
N ALA A 297 8.67 -17.60 37.13
CA ALA A 297 8.35 -17.89 35.73
C ALA A 297 9.56 -18.38 34.92
N MET A 298 10.77 -18.33 35.49
CA MET A 298 12.00 -18.77 34.82
C MET A 298 12.16 -20.29 34.90
N ASN A 299 12.67 -20.88 33.82
CA ASN A 299 13.02 -22.29 33.80
C ASN A 299 14.32 -22.56 34.59
N ALA A 300 14.37 -23.66 35.34
CA ALA A 300 15.51 -24.03 36.19
C ALA A 300 16.06 -25.44 35.89
N PRO A 301 16.55 -25.70 34.66
CA PRO A 301 17.01 -27.05 34.27
C PRO A 301 18.34 -27.45 34.94
N THR A 302 19.21 -26.50 35.29
CA THR A 302 20.52 -26.78 35.88
C THR A 302 20.53 -26.63 37.41
N LYS A 303 21.51 -27.26 38.08
CA LYS A 303 21.70 -27.11 39.53
C LYS A 303 21.99 -25.67 39.93
N LEU A 304 22.77 -24.94 39.12
CA LEU A 304 23.10 -23.54 39.37
C LEU A 304 21.85 -22.65 39.33
N MET A 305 21.01 -22.80 38.31
CA MET A 305 19.77 -22.02 38.17
C MET A 305 18.79 -22.27 39.33
N LYS A 306 18.68 -23.52 39.80
CA LYS A 306 17.89 -23.86 40.99
C LYS A 306 18.46 -23.19 42.25
N ALA A 307 19.79 -23.16 42.39
CA ALA A 307 20.46 -22.49 43.52
C ALA A 307 20.27 -20.97 43.49
N GLU A 308 20.18 -20.35 42.30
CA GLU A 308 19.88 -18.92 42.13
C GLU A 308 18.38 -18.56 42.32
N GLY A 309 17.56 -19.59 42.56
CA GLY A 309 16.15 -19.47 42.92
C GLY A 309 15.19 -19.43 41.74
N TYR A 310 15.60 -19.91 40.55
CA TYR A 310 14.73 -19.95 39.38
C TYR A 310 13.63 -21.00 39.62
N GLY A 311 12.40 -20.69 39.25
CA GLY A 311 11.22 -21.53 39.45
C GLY A 311 10.72 -21.60 40.91
N ILE A 312 11.42 -21.00 41.87
CA ILE A 312 10.94 -20.94 43.26
C ILE A 312 9.68 -20.08 43.33
N GLY A 313 8.65 -20.61 44.01
CA GLY A 313 7.38 -19.91 44.19
C GLY A 313 6.44 -20.00 42.98
N TYR A 314 6.75 -20.81 41.97
CA TYR A 314 5.83 -21.11 40.88
C TYR A 314 4.56 -21.78 41.41
N GLN A 315 3.40 -21.26 41.00
CA GLN A 315 2.11 -21.84 41.33
C GLN A 315 1.52 -22.49 40.09
N TYR A 316 1.36 -23.81 40.12
CA TYR A 316 0.74 -24.53 39.01
C TYR A 316 -0.77 -24.27 38.98
N ASP A 317 -1.24 -23.60 37.92
CA ASP A 317 -2.62 -23.10 37.84
C ASP A 317 -3.66 -24.23 37.92
N HIS A 318 -3.37 -25.42 37.39
CA HIS A 318 -4.29 -26.57 37.41
C HIS A 318 -4.48 -27.21 38.79
N ASP A 319 -3.56 -26.97 39.74
CA ASP A 319 -3.73 -27.43 41.13
C ASP A 319 -4.70 -26.54 41.92
N ARG A 320 -5.06 -25.37 41.38
CA ARG A 320 -6.07 -24.49 41.98
C ARG A 320 -7.44 -24.97 41.54
N ALA A 321 -8.41 -24.96 42.45
CA ALA A 321 -9.79 -25.40 42.22
C ALA A 321 -10.47 -24.77 40.98
N GLU A 322 -9.96 -23.60 40.59
CA GLU A 322 -10.51 -22.76 39.54
C GLU A 322 -9.62 -22.68 38.30
N GLY A 323 -8.51 -23.43 38.27
CA GLY A 323 -7.55 -23.42 37.17
C GLY A 323 -6.79 -22.11 37.01
N CYS A 324 -6.68 -21.30 38.07
CA CYS A 324 -6.00 -19.99 38.03
C CYS A 324 -5.46 -19.61 39.42
N SER A 325 -4.14 -19.43 39.51
CA SER A 325 -3.38 -19.03 40.71
C SER A 325 -3.46 -17.55 41.04
N GLY A 326 -3.78 -16.72 40.06
CA GLY A 326 -3.70 -15.28 40.19
C GLY A 326 -2.26 -14.72 40.25
N GLN A 327 -1.24 -15.56 40.03
CA GLN A 327 0.16 -15.14 40.03
C GLN A 327 0.43 -14.07 38.94
N SER A 328 1.24 -13.07 39.27
CA SER A 328 1.66 -12.02 38.32
C SER A 328 2.90 -12.45 37.57
N TYR A 329 2.89 -12.30 36.25
CA TYR A 329 3.99 -12.66 35.36
C TYR A 329 4.76 -11.44 34.83
N PHE A 330 4.44 -10.23 35.31
CA PHE A 330 5.25 -9.04 35.00
C PHE A 330 6.57 -9.08 35.78
N PRO A 331 7.66 -8.49 35.25
CA PRO A 331 8.88 -8.23 36.02
C PRO A 331 8.58 -7.50 37.32
N GLU A 332 9.36 -7.79 38.37
CA GLU A 332 9.17 -7.21 39.70
C GLU A 332 9.39 -5.68 39.72
N ASP A 333 10.24 -5.18 38.81
CA ASP A 333 10.58 -3.76 38.71
C ASP A 333 9.51 -2.89 38.05
N ILE A 334 8.45 -3.48 37.51
CA ILE A 334 7.36 -2.73 36.87
C ILE A 334 5.99 -3.10 37.39
N SER A 335 5.14 -2.09 37.50
CA SER A 335 3.74 -2.28 37.84
C SER A 335 3.01 -2.99 36.70
N ARG A 336 2.12 -3.91 37.08
CA ARG A 336 1.28 -4.65 36.14
C ARG A 336 0.44 -3.70 35.30
N GLN A 337 0.49 -3.88 33.99
CA GLN A 337 -0.30 -3.12 33.02
C GLN A 337 -1.52 -3.92 32.53
N GLU A 338 -2.57 -3.21 32.12
CA GLU A 338 -3.78 -3.77 31.51
C GLU A 338 -3.85 -3.37 30.03
N PHE A 339 -3.08 -4.06 29.19
CA PHE A 339 -3.02 -3.76 27.76
C PHE A 339 -4.30 -4.12 27.01
N TYR A 340 -4.86 -5.30 27.30
CA TYR A 340 -6.02 -5.81 26.58
C TYR A 340 -7.33 -5.39 27.23
N GLN A 341 -8.04 -4.49 26.55
CA GLN A 341 -9.31 -3.92 26.99
C GLN A 341 -10.40 -4.30 25.98
N PRO A 342 -10.98 -5.52 26.09
CA PRO A 342 -12.04 -5.97 25.18
C PRO A 342 -13.28 -5.09 25.27
N VAL A 343 -13.99 -4.95 24.14
CA VAL A 343 -15.21 -4.14 24.06
C VAL A 343 -16.47 -4.98 24.31
N GLU A 344 -17.60 -4.31 24.57
CA GLU A 344 -18.91 -4.97 24.76
C GLU A 344 -19.58 -5.35 23.43
N ARG A 345 -18.83 -5.95 22.49
CA ARG A 345 -19.32 -6.38 21.17
C ARG A 345 -18.92 -7.83 20.88
N GLY A 346 -19.85 -8.57 20.27
CA GLY A 346 -19.62 -9.97 19.92
C GLY A 346 -19.14 -10.82 21.11
N PHE A 347 -18.20 -11.72 20.85
CA PHE A 347 -17.64 -12.65 21.83
C PHE A 347 -16.75 -11.97 22.88
N GLU A 348 -16.27 -10.75 22.63
CA GLU A 348 -15.47 -9.99 23.60
C GLU A 348 -16.23 -9.67 24.90
N ARG A 349 -17.57 -9.68 24.89
CA ARG A 349 -18.40 -9.61 26.11
C ARG A 349 -18.09 -10.73 27.09
N GLU A 350 -17.96 -11.95 26.59
CA GLU A 350 -17.65 -13.12 27.42
C GLU A 350 -16.19 -13.12 27.87
N ILE A 351 -15.29 -12.67 27.00
CA ILE A 351 -13.88 -12.50 27.35
C ILE A 351 -13.72 -11.48 28.47
N LYS A 352 -14.42 -10.35 28.40
CA LYS A 352 -14.38 -9.32 29.44
C LYS A 352 -14.85 -9.84 30.79
N LYS A 353 -15.96 -10.60 30.85
CA LYS A 353 -16.42 -11.27 32.08
C LYS A 353 -15.34 -12.17 32.68
N ARG A 354 -14.65 -12.97 31.86
CA ARG A 354 -13.54 -13.85 32.30
C ARG A 354 -12.36 -13.05 32.83
N LEU A 355 -11.97 -11.97 32.15
CA LEU A 355 -10.89 -11.10 32.60
C LEU A 355 -11.21 -10.42 33.93
N GLU A 356 -12.44 -9.93 34.11
CA GLU A 356 -12.89 -9.33 35.37
C GLU A 356 -12.91 -10.35 36.52
N TYR A 357 -13.38 -11.57 36.24
CA TYR A 357 -13.33 -12.68 37.19
C TYR A 357 -11.90 -12.99 37.65
N TRP A 358 -10.96 -13.17 36.71
CA TRP A 358 -9.56 -13.41 37.04
C TRP A 358 -8.90 -12.21 37.73
N LYS A 359 -9.26 -10.98 37.36
CA LYS A 359 -8.75 -9.76 38.01
C LYS A 359 -9.13 -9.69 39.49
N LYS A 360 -10.35 -10.11 39.85
CA LYS A 360 -10.79 -10.20 41.26
C LYS A 360 -9.99 -11.21 42.07
N ARG A 361 -9.44 -12.26 41.44
CA ARG A 361 -8.63 -13.29 42.10
C ARG A 361 -7.14 -13.02 42.18
N ARG A 362 -6.66 -12.05 41.40
CA ARG A 362 -5.29 -11.54 41.51
C ARG A 362 -5.12 -10.54 42.66
N ARG A 363 -6.23 -10.04 43.20
CA ARG A 363 -6.30 -9.21 44.41
C ARG A 363 -6.59 -10.11 45.59
#